data_AF-R6A2K9-F1
#
_entry.id   AF-R6A2K9-F1
#
_cell.length_a   1.000
_cell.length_b   1.000
_cell.length_c   1.000
_cell.angle_alpha   90.00
_cell.angle_beta   90.00
_cell.angle_gamma   90.00
#
_symmetry.space_group_name_H-M   'P 1'
#
loop_
_entity.id
_entity.type
_entity.pdbx_description
1 polymer ?
#
loop_
_entity_poly.entity_id
_entity_poly.type
_entity_poly.pdbx_seq_one_letter_code
_entity_poly.pdbx_strand_id
1 'polypeptide(L)' 'MSLSNKQRDIVNFCSVPRTTAEIMERLGLSNQTKNRERYITSLVAAGYLQMTNPENPTASNQKYKKVTTK' A
#
# COMPACT_ATOMS: atom_id res chain seq x y z
N MET A 1 -13.29 -7.87 9.82
CA MET A 1 -11.82 -8.06 10.02
C MET A 1 -11.24 -6.77 10.56
N SER A 2 -10.42 -6.81 11.61
CA SER A 2 -9.74 -5.61 12.14
C SER A 2 -8.33 -5.50 11.56
N LEU A 3 -7.92 -4.29 11.19
CA LEU A 3 -6.53 -4.00 10.80
C LEU A 3 -5.59 -4.07 12.01
N SER A 4 -4.38 -4.58 11.78
CA SER A 4 -3.26 -4.45 12.72
C SER A 4 -2.75 -3.00 12.79
N ASN A 5 -1.97 -2.66 13.82
CA ASN A 5 -1.38 -1.32 13.97
C ASN A 5 -0.50 -0.94 12.77
N LYS A 6 0.31 -1.87 12.26
CA LYS A 6 1.13 -1.64 11.06
C LYS A 6 0.26 -1.35 9.83
N GLN A 7 -0.82 -2.11 9.65
CA GLN A 7 -1.72 -1.87 8.52
C GLN A 7 -2.43 -0.52 8.63
N ARG A 8 -2.91 -0.13 9.82
CA ARG A 8 -3.49 1.21 10.05
C ARG A 8 -2.50 2.32 9.75
N ASP A 9 -1.25 2.16 10.16
CA ASP A 9 -0.18 3.12 9.87
C ASP A 9 0.04 3.28 8.36
N ILE A 10 0.13 2.18 7.61
CA ILE A 10 0.25 2.21 6.13
C ILE A 10 -0.95 2.93 5.50
N VAL A 11 -2.17 2.56 5.91
CA VAL A 11 -3.40 3.16 5.36
C VAL A 11 -3.40 4.68 5.57
N ASN A 12 -2.99 5.14 6.75
CA ASN A 12 -2.92 6.57 7.05
C ASN A 12 -1.74 7.26 6.34
N PHE A 13 -0.60 6.59 6.20
CA PHE A 13 0.56 7.10 5.46
C PHE A 13 0.25 7.30 3.98
N CYS A 14 -0.55 6.40 3.40
CA CYS A 14 -1.04 6.49 2.04
C CYS A 14 -2.18 7.51 1.86
N SER A 15 -2.40 8.43 2.81
CA SER A 15 -3.31 9.59 2.60
C SER A 15 -2.93 10.40 1.36
N VAL A 16 -1.66 10.40 0.98
CA VAL A 16 -1.14 10.81 -0.32
C VAL A 16 -0.55 9.61 -1.07
N PRO A 17 -0.45 9.63 -2.41
CA PRO A 17 0.15 8.51 -3.16
C PRO A 17 1.60 8.24 -2.74
N ARG A 18 1.88 6.99 -2.33
CA ARG A 18 3.21 6.51 -1.93
C ARG A 18 3.66 5.32 -2.75
N THR A 19 4.96 5.22 -3.00
CA THR A 19 5.59 4.08 -3.66
C THR A 19 5.72 2.88 -2.71
N THR A 20 5.93 1.70 -3.26
CA THR A 20 6.27 0.51 -2.47
C THR A 20 7.49 0.76 -1.57
N ALA A 21 8.53 1.41 -2.10
CA ALA A 21 9.76 1.67 -1.36
C ALA A 21 9.50 2.54 -0.11
N GLU A 22 8.79 3.66 -0.26
CA GLU A 22 8.44 4.54 0.87
C GLU A 22 7.61 3.80 1.94
N ILE A 23 6.67 2.95 1.52
CA ILE A 23 5.83 2.17 2.45
C ILE A 23 6.69 1.15 3.21
N MET A 24 7.60 0.46 2.52
CA MET A 24 8.48 -0.54 3.15
C MET A 24 9.48 0.10 4.10
N GLU A 25 10.06 1.23 3.71
CA GLU A 25 10.97 2.02 4.54
C GLU A 25 10.29 2.47 5.85
N ARG A 26 9.04 2.96 5.76
CA ARG A 26 8.25 3.33 6.96
C ARG A 26 8.01 2.15 7.90
N LEU A 27 7.88 0.94 7.36
CA LEU A 27 7.70 -0.29 8.15
C LEU A 27 9.02 -0.88 8.65
N GLY A 28 10.17 -0.34 8.26
CA GLY A 28 11.49 -0.92 8.53
C GLY A 28 11.69 -2.27 7.83
N LEU A 29 11.07 -2.47 6.66
CA LEU A 29 11.11 -3.71 5.90
C LEU A 29 11.92 -3.56 4.62
N SER A 30 12.60 -4.64 4.22
CA SER A 30 13.19 -4.73 2.89
C SER A 30 12.12 -4.75 1.81
N ASN A 31 12.38 -4.09 0.67
CA ASN A 31 11.53 -4.08 -0.51
C ASN A 31 11.57 -5.44 -1.25
N GLN A 32 10.88 -6.43 -0.69
CA GLN A 32 10.76 -7.79 -1.24
C GLN A 32 9.31 -8.09 -1.63
N THR A 33 9.13 -8.92 -2.65
CA THR A 33 7.80 -9.30 -3.18
C THR A 33 6.85 -9.82 -2.09
N LYS A 34 7.33 -10.69 -1.19
CA LYS A 34 6.52 -11.22 -0.08
C LYS A 34 6.04 -10.14 0.89
N ASN A 35 6.88 -9.13 1.17
CA ASN A 35 6.48 -8.01 2.01
C ASN A 35 5.45 -7.13 1.31
N ARG A 36 5.65 -6.86 0.01
CA ARG A 36 4.67 -6.13 -0.81
C ARG A 36 3.31 -6.83 -0.82
N GLU A 37 3.28 -8.13 -1.04
CA GLU A 37 2.05 -8.90 -1.02
C GLU A 37 1.35 -8.83 0.34
N ARG A 38 2.11 -9.04 1.42
CA ARG A 38 1.59 -9.06 2.79
C ARG A 38 1.05 -7.71 3.26
N TYR A 39 1.72 -6.60 2.92
CA TYR A 39 1.43 -5.29 3.50
C TYR A 39 0.76 -4.31 2.55
N ILE A 40 0.88 -4.48 1.23
CA ILE A 40 0.28 -3.59 0.24
C ILE A 40 -0.82 -4.31 -0.53
N THR A 41 -0.51 -5.42 -1.20
CA THR A 41 -1.51 -6.13 -2.03
C THR A 41 -2.70 -6.59 -1.20
N SER A 42 -2.47 -7.09 0.01
CA SER A 42 -3.54 -7.45 0.95
C SER A 42 -4.47 -6.27 1.29
N LEU A 43 -3.93 -5.06 1.45
CA LEU A 43 -4.71 -3.85 1.72
C LEU A 43 -5.44 -3.33 0.48
N VAL A 44 -4.89 -3.53 -0.71
CA VAL A 44 -5.57 -3.24 -1.97
C VAL A 44 -6.75 -4.19 -2.17
N ALA A 45 -6.53 -5.49 -2.01
CA ALA A 45 -7.59 -6.50 -2.13
C ALA A 45 -8.71 -6.31 -1.10
N ALA A 46 -8.36 -5.85 0.11
CA ALA A 46 -9.33 -5.54 1.16
C ALA A 46 -10.00 -4.16 1.02
N GLY A 47 -9.66 -3.37 -0.03
CA GLY A 47 -10.31 -2.09 -0.32
C GLY A 47 -9.84 -0.90 0.54
N TYR A 48 -8.75 -1.03 1.29
CA TYR A 48 -8.20 0.07 2.09
C TYR A 48 -7.23 0.95 1.29
N LEU A 49 -6.54 0.36 0.30
CA LEU A 49 -5.65 1.04 -0.63
C LEU A 49 -6.14 0.85 -2.07
N GLN A 50 -5.74 1.75 -2.94
CA GLN A 50 -5.94 1.66 -4.39
C GLN A 50 -4.64 2.01 -5.12
N MET A 51 -4.43 1.35 -6.25
CA MET A 51 -3.35 1.65 -7.18
C MET A 51 -3.62 2.96 -7.91
N THR A 52 -2.58 3.74 -8.20
CA THR A 52 -2.72 4.93 -9.05
C THR A 52 -2.80 4.57 -10.54
N ASN A 53 -2.12 3.49 -10.95
CA ASN A 53 -2.15 2.97 -12.33
C ASN A 53 -2.68 1.52 -12.29
N PRO A 54 -4.01 1.29 -12.23
CA PRO A 54 -4.58 -0.05 -12.20
C PRO A 54 -4.37 -0.81 -13.52
N GLU A 55 -4.40 -0.11 -14.66
CA GLU A 55 -4.20 -0.70 -16.01
C GLU A 55 -2.76 -1.21 -16.23
N ASN A 56 -1.79 -0.66 -15.51
CA ASN A 56 -0.40 -1.09 -15.57
C ASN A 56 0.20 -1.22 -14.16
N PRO A 57 -0.07 -2.34 -13.46
CA PRO A 57 0.40 -2.55 -12.08
C PRO A 57 1.92 -2.59 -11.93
N THR A 58 2.66 -2.86 -13.01
CA THR A 58 4.12 -2.96 -13.05
C THR A 58 4.79 -1.65 -13.47
N ALA A 59 4.02 -0.57 -13.68
CA ALA A 59 4.56 0.74 -14.00
C ALA A 59 5.60 1.20 -12.96
N SER A 60 6.74 1.73 -13.43
CA SER A 60 7.82 2.20 -12.56
C SER A 60 7.40 3.34 -11.63
N ASN A 61 6.39 4.12 -12.02
CA ASN A 61 5.79 5.19 -11.24
C ASN A 61 4.54 4.74 -10.45
N GLN A 62 4.32 3.43 -10.29
CA GLN A 62 3.17 2.92 -9.55
C GLN A 62 3.21 3.37 -8.09
N LYS A 63 2.08 3.91 -7.62
CA LYS A 63 1.87 4.35 -6.24
C LYS A 63 0.56 3.79 -5.71
N TYR A 64 0.43 3.88 -4.39
CA TYR A 64 -0.74 3.44 -3.64
C TYR A 64 -1.26 4.60 -2.81
N LYS A 65 -2.58 4.79 -2.81
CA LYS A 65 -3.27 5.79 -2.00
C LYS A 65 -4.41 5.16 -1.22
N LYS A 66 -4.77 5.76 -0.10
CA LYS A 66 -5.91 5.39 0.73
C LYS A 66 -7.19 5.49 -0.09
N VAL A 67 -8.08 4.51 0.05
CA VAL A 67 -9.44 4.61 -0.47
C VAL A 67 -10.22 5.52 0.47
N THR A 68 -10.63 6.68 -0.02
CA THR A 68 -11.64 7.53 0.61
C THR A 68 -13.00 7.05 0.12
N THR A 69 -13.59 6.08 0.80
CA THR A 69 -15.03 5.84 0.68
C THR A 69 -15.75 7.09 1.19
N LYS A 70 -16.57 7.69 0.32
CA LYS A 70 -17.52 8.75 0.70
C LYS A 70 -18.63 8.17 1.56
#